data_AF-A0A2H1FFH2-F1
#
_entry.id   AF-A0A2H1FFH2-F1
#
_cell.length_a   1.000
_cell.length_b   1.000
_cell.length_c   1.000
_cell.angle_alpha   90.00
_cell.angle_beta   90.00
_cell.angle_gamma   90.00
#
_symmetry.space_group_name_H-M   'P 1'
#
loop_
_entity.id
_entity.type
_entity.pdbx_description
1 polymer ?
#
loop_
_entity_poly.entity_id
_entity_poly.type
_entity_poly.pdbx_seq_one_letter_code
_entity_poly.pdbx_strand_id
1 'polypeptide(L)'
;MSEDMLKTIKGLLASGRGNPKRLREIMEIIKNDEPIVMSDYRYIQDLVESHNSTEIEQPQVTAQPKKDTSVELLRIRLAEGQISIEEFRVLKQALTEEE
;
A
#
# COMPACT_ATOMS: atom_id res chain seq x y z
N MET A 1 -6.15 13.52 15.41
CA MET A 1 -5.90 12.84 14.13
C MET A 1 -5.58 13.83 13.01
N SER A 2 -6.32 14.94 12.89
CA SER A 2 -6.10 15.98 11.87
C SER A 2 -4.75 16.73 12.00
N GLU A 3 -4.26 16.95 13.22
CA GLU A 3 -3.00 17.67 13.49
C GLU A 3 -1.74 16.92 13.04
N ASP A 4 -1.70 15.59 13.21
CA ASP A 4 -0.55 14.78 12.81
C ASP A 4 -0.39 14.76 11.29
N MET A 5 -1.50 14.68 10.56
CA MET A 5 -1.50 14.72 9.10
C MET A 5 -1.06 16.09 8.55
N LEU A 6 -1.44 17.18 9.22
CA LEU A 6 -0.95 18.52 8.93
C LEU A 6 0.57 18.64 9.10
N LYS A 7 1.14 18.04 10.16
CA LYS A 7 2.61 18.01 10.36
C LYS A 7 3.30 17.21 9.25
N THR A 8 2.73 16.06 8.87
CA THR A 8 3.24 15.22 7.77
C THR A 8 3.27 15.99 6.45
N ILE A 9 2.17 16.65 6.07
CA ILE A 9 2.09 17.44 4.83
C ILE A 9 3.09 18.59 4.82
N LYS A 10 3.28 19.28 5.96
CA LYS A 10 4.31 20.32 6.10
C LYS A 10 5.72 19.75 5.90
N GLY A 11 6.00 18.55 6.42
CA GLY A 11 7.25 17.84 6.19
C GLY A 11 7.47 17.45 4.71
N LEU A 12 6.42 17.02 4.03
CA LEU A 12 6.46 16.72 2.59
C LEU A 12 6.72 17.98 1.75
N LEU A 13 6.05 19.09 2.07
CA LEU A 13 6.29 20.40 1.45
C LEU A 13 7.72 20.91 1.68
N ALA A 14 8.22 20.82 2.92
CA ALA A 14 9.57 21.25 3.28
C ALA A 14 10.66 20.40 2.61
N SER A 15 10.40 19.10 2.41
CA SER A 15 11.31 18.19 1.70
C SER A 15 11.17 18.27 0.17
N GLY A 16 10.28 19.12 -0.36
CA GLY A 16 10.06 19.28 -1.80
C GLY A 16 9.49 18.03 -2.47
N ARG A 17 8.80 17.18 -1.71
CA ARG A 17 8.30 15.88 -2.19
C ARG A 17 6.83 15.93 -2.53
N GLY A 18 6.50 15.39 -3.70
CA GLY A 18 5.16 15.45 -4.26
C GLY A 18 4.85 16.80 -4.90
N ASN A 19 3.56 17.03 -5.14
CA ASN A 19 3.06 18.21 -5.81
C ASN A 19 2.67 19.26 -4.76
N PRO A 20 3.37 20.42 -4.70
CA PRO A 20 3.12 21.43 -3.68
C PRO A 20 1.73 22.06 -3.79
N LYS A 21 1.15 22.10 -5.00
CA LYS A 21 -0.22 22.60 -5.19
C LYS A 21 -1.22 21.67 -4.53
N ARG A 22 -1.13 20.37 -4.81
CA ARG A 22 -2.02 19.34 -4.26
C ARG A 22 -1.90 19.23 -2.74
N LEU A 23 -0.66 19.25 -2.22
CA LEU A 23 -0.43 19.24 -0.77
C LEU A 23 -1.05 20.45 -0.05
N ARG A 24 -1.04 21.64 -0.68
CA ARG A 24 -1.72 22.82 -0.12
C ARG A 24 -3.24 22.68 -0.14
N GLU A 25 -3.81 22.13 -1.21
CA GLU A 25 -5.26 21.88 -1.30
C GLU A 25 -5.72 20.94 -0.18
N ILE A 26 -5.01 19.83 0.03
CA ILE A 26 -5.26 18.88 1.13
C ILE A 26 -5.11 19.57 2.49
N MET A 27 -4.09 20.43 2.65
CA MET A 27 -3.88 21.17 3.89
C MET A 27 -5.06 22.09 4.24
N GLU A 28 -5.67 22.72 3.23
CA GLU A 28 -6.84 23.57 3.42
C GLU A 28 -8.11 22.75 3.71
N ILE A 29 -8.29 21.59 3.07
CA ILE A 29 -9.37 20.63 3.39
C ILE A 29 -9.30 20.23 4.87
N ILE A 30 -8.11 19.87 5.37
CA ILE A 30 -7.92 19.51 6.79
C ILE A 30 -8.23 20.69 7.72
N LYS A 31 -7.80 21.90 7.36
CA LYS A 31 -8.06 23.11 8.15
C LYS A 31 -9.55 23.47 8.21
N ASN A 32 -10.29 23.17 7.16
CA ASN A 32 -11.73 23.36 7.08
C ASN A 32 -12.51 22.24 7.77
N ASP A 33 -11.81 21.27 8.41
CA ASP A 33 -12.38 20.08 9.04
C ASP A 33 -13.21 19.22 8.05
N GLU A 34 -12.86 19.31 6.78
CA GLU A 34 -13.49 18.53 5.72
C GLU A 34 -12.84 17.13 5.62
N PRO A 35 -13.63 16.10 5.28
CA PRO A 35 -13.12 14.76 5.09
C PRO A 35 -12.24 14.70 3.84
N ILE A 36 -11.01 14.24 4.01
CA ILE A 36 -10.08 14.04 2.90
C ILE A 36 -10.54 12.86 2.05
N VAL A 37 -10.53 13.06 0.74
CA VAL A 37 -10.85 12.01 -0.22
C VAL A 37 -9.80 10.91 -0.15
N MET A 38 -10.21 9.64 -0.24
CA MET A 38 -9.29 8.49 -0.17
C MET A 38 -8.10 8.59 -1.13
N SER A 39 -8.29 9.21 -2.31
CA SER A 39 -7.22 9.45 -3.28
C SER A 39 -6.09 10.33 -2.72
N ASP A 40 -6.45 11.34 -1.92
CA ASP A 40 -5.49 12.26 -1.32
C ASP A 40 -4.86 11.68 -0.07
N TYR A 41 -5.63 10.92 0.71
CA TYR A 41 -5.07 10.14 1.83
C TYR A 41 -3.98 9.19 1.34
N ARG A 42 -4.28 8.42 0.29
CA ARG A 42 -3.33 7.49 -0.31
C ARG A 42 -2.13 8.20 -0.93
N TYR A 43 -2.35 9.35 -1.56
CA TYR A 43 -1.26 10.16 -2.09
C TYR A 43 -0.26 10.58 -1.01
N ILE A 44 -0.74 11.01 0.16
CA ILE A 44 0.12 11.36 1.30
C ILE A 44 0.82 10.11 1.84
N GLN A 45 0.09 9.00 1.96
CA GLN A 45 0.63 7.74 2.46
C GLN A 45 1.78 7.23 1.58
N ASP A 46 1.61 7.19 0.26
CA ASP A 46 2.66 6.79 -0.69
C ASP A 46 3.90 7.70 -0.57
N LEU A 47 3.70 9.01 -0.40
CA LEU A 47 4.80 9.96 -0.20
C LEU A 47 5.55 9.76 1.12
N VAL A 48 4.88 9.27 2.16
CA VAL A 48 5.50 8.96 3.45
C VAL A 48 6.20 7.60 3.41
N GLU A 49 5.56 6.57 2.84
CA GLU A 49 6.11 5.22 2.73
C GLU A 49 7.33 5.17 1.81
N SER A 50 7.33 5.96 0.74
CA SER A 50 8.51 6.11 -0.13
C SER A 50 9.74 6.68 0.60
N HIS A 51 9.57 7.34 1.75
CA HIS A 51 10.69 7.77 2.61
C HIS A 51 11.22 6.65 3.52
N ASN A 52 10.34 5.74 3.94
CA ASN A 52 10.70 4.64 4.84
C ASN A 52 11.14 3.38 4.09
N SER A 53 11.20 3.43 2.76
CA SER A 53 11.69 2.34 1.92
C SER A 53 13.23 2.25 1.94
N THR A 54 13.79 2.10 3.14
CA THR A 54 14.85 1.11 3.35
C THR A 54 14.20 0.01 4.18
N GLU A 55 13.81 -1.06 3.48
CA GLU A 55 13.35 -2.34 4.03
C GLU A 55 11.87 -2.46 4.49
N ILE A 56 11.23 -3.50 3.94
CA ILE A 56 10.01 -4.21 4.34
C ILE A 56 8.65 -3.72 3.79
N GLU A 57 8.31 -4.33 2.65
CA GLU A 57 7.00 -4.89 2.23
C GLU A 57 5.67 -4.10 2.34
N GLN A 58 5.00 -4.07 1.17
CA GLN A 58 3.56 -3.91 0.85
C GLN A 58 2.95 -2.51 0.71
N PRO A 59 2.72 -2.07 -0.54
CA PRO A 59 1.57 -1.24 -0.87
C PRO A 59 0.37 -2.13 -1.21
N GLN A 60 -0.58 -2.27 -0.28
CA GLN A 60 -1.93 -2.70 -0.64
C GLN A 60 -2.76 -1.45 -0.95
N VAL A 61 -3.22 -1.30 -2.20
CA VAL A 61 -4.64 -1.42 -2.61
C VAL A 61 -4.78 -0.94 -4.07
N THR A 62 -4.43 -1.73 -5.08
CA THR A 62 -5.11 -1.61 -6.39
C THR A 62 -5.36 -3.00 -6.93
N ALA A 63 -6.52 -3.18 -7.54
CA ALA A 63 -7.06 -4.45 -8.00
C ALA A 63 -6.03 -5.31 -8.77
N GLN A 64 -5.68 -6.46 -8.18
CA GLN A 64 -4.93 -7.62 -8.70
C GLN A 64 -3.46 -7.37 -9.10
N PRO A 65 -2.53 -8.31 -8.80
CA PRO A 65 -2.73 -9.75 -8.74
C PRO A 65 -2.75 -10.29 -7.32
N LYS A 66 -3.89 -10.86 -6.89
CA LYS A 66 -3.93 -11.77 -5.73
C LYS A 66 -3.05 -13.02 -5.97
N LYS A 67 -2.68 -13.28 -7.24
CA LYS A 67 -1.88 -14.43 -7.68
C LYS A 67 -0.52 -14.45 -6.99
N ASP A 68 0.21 -13.33 -6.88
CA ASP A 68 1.55 -13.31 -6.28
C ASP A 68 1.51 -13.55 -4.76
N THR A 69 0.60 -12.88 -4.03
CA THR A 69 0.46 -13.10 -2.58
C THR A 69 -0.04 -14.51 -2.26
N SER A 70 -1.01 -15.04 -3.03
CA SER A 70 -1.53 -16.39 -2.81
C SER A 70 -0.50 -17.48 -3.15
N VAL A 71 0.30 -17.30 -4.20
CA VAL A 71 1.39 -18.24 -4.54
C VAL A 71 2.49 -18.19 -3.47
N GLU A 72 2.80 -17.02 -2.92
CA GLU A 72 3.81 -16.91 -1.85
C GLU A 72 3.36 -17.62 -0.58
N LEU A 73 2.08 -17.47 -0.19
CA LEU A 73 1.50 -18.25 0.91
C LEU A 73 1.60 -19.76 0.68
N LEU A 74 1.37 -20.23 -0.55
CA LEU A 74 1.54 -21.66 -0.87
C LEU A 74 3.00 -22.11 -0.74
N ARG A 75 3.98 -21.29 -1.07
CA ARG A 75 5.41 -21.62 -0.89
C ARG A 75 5.79 -21.74 0.57
N ILE A 76 5.29 -20.84 1.42
CA ILE A 76 5.50 -20.88 2.88
C ILE A 76 4.93 -22.19 3.44
N ARG A 77 3.68 -22.54 3.10
CA ARG A 77 3.05 -23.79 3.57
C ARG A 77 3.80 -25.04 3.11
N LEU A 78 4.37 -25.02 1.90
CA LEU A 78 5.20 -26.12 1.40
C LEU A 78 6.50 -26.25 2.21
N ALA A 79 7.15 -25.13 2.53
CA ALA A 79 8.37 -25.10 3.34
C ALA A 79 8.13 -25.55 4.79
N GLU A 80 6.97 -25.21 5.35
CA GLU A 80 6.53 -25.65 6.68
C GLU A 80 6.03 -27.11 6.71
N GLY A 81 5.93 -27.77 5.56
CA GLY A 81 5.41 -29.13 5.44
C GLY A 81 3.91 -29.25 5.71
N GLN A 82 3.17 -28.14 5.67
CA GLN A 82 1.71 -28.11 5.82
C GLN A 82 0.99 -28.62 4.58
N ILE A 83 1.62 -28.51 3.42
CA ILE A 83 1.13 -29.07 2.15
C ILE A 83 2.26 -29.85 1.46
N SER A 84 1.88 -30.85 0.69
CA SER A 84 2.79 -31.59 -0.19
C SER A 84 3.10 -30.84 -1.48
N ILE A 85 4.16 -31.29 -2.18
CA ILE A 85 4.54 -30.76 -3.50
C ILE A 85 3.41 -30.95 -4.54
N GLU A 86 2.62 -32.02 -4.41
CA GLU A 86 1.49 -32.31 -5.30
C GLU A 86 0.35 -31.31 -5.08
N GLU A 87 -0.02 -31.08 -3.81
CA GLU A 87 -1.04 -30.09 -3.44
C GLU A 87 -0.64 -28.67 -3.85
N PHE A 88 0.63 -28.30 -3.70
CA PHE A 88 1.15 -27.02 -4.15
C PHE A 88 0.93 -26.79 -5.65
N ARG A 89 1.17 -27.81 -6.49
CA ARG A 89 1.01 -27.69 -7.95
C ARG A 89 -0.46 -27.50 -8.34
N VAL A 90 -1.36 -28.26 -7.74
CA VAL A 90 -2.81 -28.16 -8.00
C VAL A 90 -3.33 -26.78 -7.59
N LEU A 91 -2.97 -26.32 -6.39
CA LEU A 91 -3.41 -25.02 -5.89
C LEU A 91 -2.84 -23.87 -6.73
N LYS A 92 -1.56 -23.95 -7.12
CA LYS A 92 -0.94 -22.97 -8.01
C LYS A 92 -1.62 -22.92 -9.38
N GLN A 93 -2.01 -24.06 -9.93
CA GLN A 93 -2.71 -24.13 -11.22
C GLN A 93 -4.13 -23.55 -11.12
N ALA A 94 -4.90 -23.91 -10.08
CA ALA A 94 -6.23 -23.35 -9.85
C ALA A 94 -6.22 -21.82 -9.72
N LEU A 95 -5.19 -21.27 -9.06
CA LEU A 95 -4.95 -19.82 -8.97
C LEU A 95 -4.61 -19.16 -10.31
N THR A 96 -4.18 -19.95 -11.30
CA THR A 96 -3.80 -19.47 -12.64
C THR A 96 -4.95 -19.59 -13.64
N GLU A 97 -5.87 -20.56 -13.46
CA GLU A 97 -6.96 -20.91 -14.39
C GLU A 97 -8.29 -20.16 -14.16
N GLU A 98 -8.47 -19.37 -13.09
CA GLU A 98 -9.69 -18.55 -12.87
C GLU A 98 -9.74 -17.25 -13.71
N GLU A 99 -9.49 -17.32 -15.02
CA GLU A 99 -9.59 -16.18 -15.97
C GLU A 99 -10.50 -16.48 -17.15
#